data_AF-A0AA50WKK6-F1
#
_entry.id   AF-A0AA50WKK6-F1
#
_cell.length_a   1.000
_cell.length_b   1.000
_cell.length_c   1.000
_cell.angle_alpha   90.00
_cell.angle_beta   90.00
_cell.angle_gamma   90.00
#
_symmetry.space_group_name_H-M   'P 1'
#
loop_
_entity.id
_entity.type
_entity.pdbx_description
1 polymer ?
#
loop_
_entity_poly.entity_id
_entity_poly.type
_entity_poly.pdbx_seq_one_letter_code
_entity_poly.pdbx_strand_id
1 'polypeptide(L)' 'AQARPKFNIFMKYARVEMAPPKLSEIPQIKAGIGKLLTSARTGAWKQQTVKQATLNTRLVLKCCSGSCRRMHWQASHRRI' A
#
# COMPACT_ATOMS: atom_id res chain seq x y z
N ALA A 1 -12.46 19.61 -29.05
CA ALA A 1 -12.08 18.18 -29.05
C ALA A 1 -10.71 17.91 -28.37
N GLN A 2 -10.21 18.77 -27.47
CA GLN A 2 -8.83 18.72 -26.94
C GLN A 2 -8.64 18.08 -25.55
N ALA A 3 -9.68 17.50 -24.92
CA ALA A 3 -9.57 16.92 -23.56
C ALA A 3 -9.10 15.44 -23.53
N ARG A 4 -9.15 14.74 -24.67
CA ARG A 4 -8.82 13.31 -24.79
C ARG A 4 -7.35 12.92 -24.54
N PRO A 5 -6.30 13.72 -24.86
CA PRO A 5 -4.92 13.27 -24.68
C PRO A 5 -4.53 13.16 -23.19
N LYS A 6 -4.99 14.10 -22.35
CA LYS A 6 -4.73 14.07 -20.89
C LYS A 6 -5.47 12.92 -20.20
N PHE A 7 -6.68 12.60 -20.66
CA PHE A 7 -7.47 11.48 -20.14
C PHE A 7 -6.83 10.12 -20.47
N ASN A 8 -6.28 9.94 -21.67
CA ASN A 8 -5.62 8.69 -22.05
C ASN A 8 -4.35 8.45 -21.20
N ILE A 9 -3.59 9.50 -20.91
CA ILE A 9 -2.42 9.43 -20.02
C ILE A 9 -2.87 9.10 -18.59
N PHE A 10 -3.91 9.76 -18.08
CA PHE A 10 -4.49 9.44 -16.77
C PHE A 10 -4.95 7.98 -16.69
N MET A 11 -5.64 7.47 -17.72
CA MET A 11 -6.13 6.09 -17.74
C MET A 11 -4.99 5.06 -17.77
N LYS A 12 -3.86 5.38 -18.41
CA LYS A 12 -2.67 4.51 -18.40
C LYS A 12 -2.08 4.37 -16.99
N TYR A 13 -1.89 5.47 -16.26
CA TYR A 13 -1.33 5.42 -14.91
C TYR A 13 -2.34 4.95 -13.86
N ALA A 14 -3.61 5.32 -13.98
CA ALA A 14 -4.66 4.88 -13.06
C ALA A 14 -4.83 3.35 -13.05
N ARG A 15 -4.72 2.70 -14.21
CA ARG A 15 -4.80 1.23 -14.31
C ARG A 15 -3.66 0.51 -13.59
N VAL A 16 -2.48 1.10 -13.54
CA VAL A 16 -1.30 0.48 -12.92
C VAL A 16 -1.31 0.68 -11.40
N GLU A 17 -1.73 1.85 -10.93
CA GLU A 17 -1.71 2.19 -9.50
C GLU A 17 -2.94 1.65 -8.74
N MET A 18 -4.05 1.39 -9.44
CA MET A 18 -5.31 0.95 -8.82
C MET A 18 -5.57 -0.55 -8.96
N ALA A 19 -4.80 -1.27 -9.80
CA ALA A 19 -4.97 -2.70 -9.95
C ALA A 19 -4.33 -3.43 -8.75
N PRO A 20 -5.05 -4.41 -8.16
CA PRO A 20 -4.44 -5.26 -7.15
C PRO A 20 -3.26 -6.02 -7.76
N PRO A 21 -2.19 -6.27 -6.98
CA PRO A 21 -0.97 -6.92 -7.44
C PRO A 21 -1.27 -8.32 -7.98
N LYS A 22 -0.43 -8.79 -8.90
CA LYS A 22 -0.60 -10.14 -9.47
C LYS A 22 -0.34 -11.19 -8.39
N LEU A 23 -1.08 -12.31 -8.44
CA LEU A 23 -0.96 -13.39 -7.45
C LEU A 23 0.47 -13.96 -7.34
N SER A 24 1.26 -13.89 -8.40
CA SER A 24 2.67 -14.30 -8.42
C SER A 24 3.58 -13.44 -7.54
N GLU A 25 3.19 -12.21 -7.19
CA GLU A 25 4.00 -11.25 -6.43
C GLU A 25 3.71 -11.30 -4.92
N ILE A 26 2.65 -12.01 -4.51
CA ILE A 26 2.27 -12.23 -3.11
C ILE A 26 3.41 -12.82 -2.24
N PRO A 27 4.14 -13.87 -2.65
CA PRO A 27 5.21 -14.43 -1.82
C PRO A 27 6.33 -13.43 -1.53
N GLN A 28 6.66 -12.56 -2.49
CA GLN A 28 7.68 -11.53 -2.33
C GLN A 28 7.22 -10.43 -1.36
N ILE A 29 5.94 -10.04 -1.41
CA ILE A 29 5.35 -9.09 -0.45
C ILE A 29 5.34 -9.67 0.96
N LYS A 30 5.00 -10.95 1.13
CA LYS A 30 5.03 -11.64 2.43
C LYS A 30 6.44 -11.68 3.02
N ALA A 31 7.44 -11.97 2.21
CA ALA A 31 8.84 -11.92 2.63
C ALA A 31 9.26 -10.49 3.03
N GLY A 32 8.82 -9.47 2.30
CA GLY A 32 9.04 -8.06 2.64
C GLY A 32 8.43 -7.68 3.99
N ILE A 33 7.19 -8.08 4.25
CA ILE A 33 6.51 -7.84 5.54
C ILE A 33 7.23 -8.57 6.68
N GLY A 34 7.69 -9.80 6.47
CA GLY A 34 8.47 -10.55 7.46
C GLY A 34 9.79 -9.86 7.86
N LYS A 35 10.47 -9.24 6.89
CA LYS A 35 11.66 -8.42 7.16
C LYS A 35 11.32 -7.18 7.98
N LEU A 36 10.21 -6.49 7.67
CA LEU A 36 9.76 -5.32 8.45
C LEU A 36 9.41 -5.69 9.90
N LEU A 37 8.75 -6.82 10.12
CA LEU A 37 8.47 -7.35 11.46
C LEU A 37 9.76 -7.66 12.23
N THR A 38 10.74 -8.25 11.55
CA THR A 38 12.04 -8.55 12.15
C THR A 38 12.80 -7.26 12.50
N SER A 39 12.83 -6.28 11.59
CA SER A 39 13.43 -4.96 11.81
C SER A 39 12.73 -4.16 12.92
N ALA A 40 11.43 -4.35 13.11
CA ALA A 40 10.68 -3.77 14.22
C ALA A 40 11.12 -4.40 15.56
N ARG A 41 11.25 -5.73 15.61
CA ARG A 41 11.70 -6.48 16.80
C ARG A 41 13.16 -6.19 17.18
N THR A 42 14.05 -6.06 16.20
CA THR A 42 15.48 -5.79 16.43
C THR A 42 15.81 -4.33 16.68
N GLY A 43 14.83 -3.42 16.57
CA GLY A 43 15.04 -1.98 16.77
C GLY A 43 15.75 -1.27 15.62
N ALA A 44 15.97 -1.94 14.48
CA ALA A 44 16.67 -1.40 13.31
C ALA A 44 15.96 -0.17 12.68
N TRP A 45 14.66 0.01 12.96
CA TRP A 45 13.90 1.18 12.53
C TRP A 45 14.43 2.52 13.10
N LYS A 46 15.18 2.47 14.21
CA LYS A 46 15.75 3.67 14.86
C LYS A 46 16.94 4.27 14.09
N GLN A 47 17.56 3.51 13.20
CA GLN A 47 18.72 3.95 12.41
C GLN A 47 18.32 4.64 11.10
N GLN A 48 17.03 4.80 10.83
CA GLN A 48 16.51 5.41 9.61
C GLN A 48 16.63 6.94 9.66
N THR A 49 16.92 7.58 8.51
CA THR A 49 16.97 9.04 8.43
C THR A 49 15.56 9.65 8.51
N VAL A 50 15.45 10.87 9.04
CA VAL A 50 14.15 11.55 9.27
C VAL A 50 13.31 11.68 7.99
N LYS A 51 13.96 11.92 6.85
CA LYS A 51 13.30 11.99 5.54
C LYS A 51 12.63 10.66 5.17
N GLN A 52 13.32 9.54 5.38
CA GLN A 52 12.80 8.20 5.09
C GLN A 52 11.67 7.82 6.06
N ALA A 53 11.84 8.11 7.35
CA ALA A 53 10.81 7.87 8.37
C ALA A 53 9.50 8.62 8.05
N THR A 54 9.60 9.86 7.56
CA THR A 54 8.44 10.69 7.21
C THR A 54 7.68 10.13 6.00
N LEU A 55 8.40 9.67 4.97
CA LEU A 55 7.80 9.05 3.78
C LEU A 55 7.07 7.74 4.14
N ASN A 56 7.73 6.88 4.90
CA ASN A 56 7.16 5.60 5.34
C ASN A 56 5.89 5.83 6.17
N THR A 57 5.90 6.82 7.07
CA THR A 57 4.72 7.18 7.88
C THR A 57 3.53 7.62 7.02
N ARG A 58 3.76 8.42 5.97
CA ARG A 58 2.67 8.87 5.06
C ARG A 58 2.08 7.72 4.25
N LEU A 59 2.92 6.80 3.77
CA LEU A 59 2.47 5.61 3.05
C LEU A 59 1.63 4.68 3.95
N VAL A 60 2.07 4.50 5.19
CA VAL A 60 1.31 3.73 6.20
C VAL A 60 -0.05 4.37 6.44
N LEU A 61 -0.12 5.69 6.63
CA LEU A 61 -1.38 6.40 6.87
C LEU A 61 -2.37 6.23 5.70
N LYS A 62 -1.90 6.35 4.45
CA LYS A 62 -2.72 6.13 3.25
C LYS A 62 -3.18 4.67 3.12
N CYS A 63 -2.30 3.71 3.39
CA CYS A 63 -2.62 2.28 3.29
C CYS A 63 -3.63 1.84 4.36
N CYS A 64 -3.46 2.30 5.61
CA CYS A 64 -4.37 2.03 6.71
C CYS A 64 -5.75 2.66 6.49
N SER A 65 -5.83 3.89 5.97
CA SER A 65 -7.13 4.54 5.69
C SER A 65 -7.91 3.92 4.52
N GLY A 66 -7.21 3.42 3.49
CA GLY A 66 -7.82 2.70 2.37
C GLY A 66 -8.27 1.27 2.73
N SER A 67 -7.46 0.54 3.49
CA SER A 67 -7.74 -0.86 3.86
C SER A 67 -8.72 -0.98 5.03
N CYS A 68 -8.68 -0.06 6.02
CA CYS A 68 -9.54 -0.14 7.19
C CYS A 68 -11.03 0.07 6.85
N ARG A 69 -11.38 0.83 5.80
CA ARG A 69 -12.78 0.89 5.31
C ARG A 69 -13.26 -0.43 4.70
N ARG A 70 -12.40 -1.14 3.98
CA ARG A 70 -12.74 -2.46 3.40
C ARG A 70 -12.75 -3.56 4.47
N MET A 71 -11.94 -3.44 5.50
CA MET A 71 -11.86 -4.40 6.61
C MET A 71 -12.97 -4.19 7.64
N HIS A 72 -13.38 -2.94 7.90
CA HIS A 72 -14.60 -2.65 8.68
C HIS A 72 -15.86 -3.16 7.98
N TRP A 73 -15.93 -3.07 6.63
CA TRP A 73 -17.04 -3.64 5.86
C TRP A 73 -17.03 -5.18 5.83
N GLN A 74 -15.86 -5.82 5.61
CA GLN A 74 -15.76 -7.28 5.65
C GLN A 74 -15.93 -7.88 7.06
N ALA A 75 -15.57 -7.16 8.13
CA ALA A 75 -15.82 -7.59 9.51
C ALA A 75 -17.31 -7.45 9.91
N SER A 76 -18.04 -6.53 9.29
CA SER A 76 -19.49 -6.36 9.51
C SER A 76 -20.34 -7.38 8.73
N HIS A 77 -19.83 -7.92 7.61
CA HIS A 77 -20.53 -8.91 6.75
C HIS A 77 -20.09 -10.38 6.95
N ARG A 78 -19.23 -10.68 7.95
CA ARG A 78 -18.85 -12.06 8.33
C ARG A 78 -19.49 -12.51 9.65
N ARG A 79 -20.69 -11.98 9.92
CA ARG A 79 -21.57 -12.38 11.03
C ARG A 79 -23.01 -12.61 10.55
N ILE A 80 -23.15 -13.19 9.35
CA ILE A 80 -24.36 -13.86 8.83
C ILE A 80 -23.87 -15.16 8.19
#